data_AF-A0A8J3G990-F1
#
_entry.id   AF-A0A8J3G990-F1
#
_cell.length_a   1.000
_cell.length_b   1.000
_cell.length_c   1.000
_cell.angle_alpha   90.00
_cell.angle_beta   90.00
_cell.angle_gamma   90.00
#
_symmetry.space_group_name_H-M   'P 1'
#
loop_
_entity.id
_entity.type
_entity.pdbx_description
1 polymer ?
#
loop_
_entity_poly.entity_id
_entity_poly.type
_entity_poly.pdbx_seq_one_letter_code
_entity_poly.pdbx_strand_id
1 'polypeptide(L)'
;MSFDRPLVQKPTVLSYKPLALEKPQALNDYYRALLFAKPASSSVNNTVAVAESLAVNPNVQLAKADRRASNLDRISDDHLFSNEWLTISNIYPNPASDYAEFDYSLKSSDREAKIVICNVLGNPISEYSLDKNDRKLRINTRDMPTSVYFYRLAIDGNSVATKKLLVRHQQ
;
A
#
# COMPACT_ATOMS: atom_id res chain seq x y z
N MET A 1 -21.99 -56.85 61.13
CA MET A 1 -22.57 -56.65 59.78
C MET A 1 -21.94 -55.39 59.22
N SER A 2 -20.96 -55.56 58.33
CA SER A 2 -20.18 -54.49 57.72
C SER A 2 -20.71 -54.30 56.30
N PHE A 3 -21.19 -53.09 55.96
CA PHE A 3 -21.64 -52.79 54.61
C PHE A 3 -20.55 -51.96 53.89
N ASP A 4 -19.77 -52.64 53.05
CA ASP A 4 -18.89 -52.02 52.07
C ASP A 4 -19.74 -51.21 51.07
N ARG A 5 -19.41 -49.92 50.91
CA ARG A 5 -19.99 -49.10 49.85
C ARG A 5 -19.11 -49.20 48.61
N PRO A 6 -19.64 -49.50 47.41
CA PRO A 6 -18.83 -49.57 46.22
C PRO A 6 -18.40 -48.17 45.78
N LEU A 7 -17.13 -48.04 45.37
CA LEU A 7 -16.54 -46.81 44.83
C LEU A 7 -17.17 -46.48 43.47
N VAL A 8 -17.80 -45.31 43.37
CA VAL A 8 -18.31 -44.78 42.11
C VAL A 8 -17.13 -44.33 41.24
N GLN A 9 -16.92 -44.99 40.11
CA GLN A 9 -15.91 -44.57 39.12
C GLN A 9 -16.36 -43.28 38.44
N LYS A 10 -15.47 -42.27 38.41
CA LYS A 10 -15.75 -41.00 37.73
C LYS A 10 -15.73 -41.21 36.21
N PRO A 11 -16.65 -40.58 35.44
CA PRO A 11 -16.70 -40.75 34.00
C PRO A 11 -15.46 -40.15 33.34
N THR A 12 -14.88 -40.90 32.40
CA THR A 12 -13.72 -40.48 31.61
C THR A 12 -14.12 -39.31 30.71
N VAL A 13 -13.39 -38.20 30.83
CA VAL A 13 -13.59 -37.01 29.99
C VAL A 13 -12.97 -37.29 28.62
N LEU A 14 -13.77 -37.14 27.55
CA LEU A 14 -13.28 -37.23 26.17
C LEU A 14 -12.28 -36.10 25.91
N SER A 15 -11.03 -36.46 25.66
CA SER A 15 -9.98 -35.52 25.28
C SER A 15 -10.10 -35.20 23.79
N TYR A 16 -10.56 -34.00 23.47
CA TYR A 16 -10.62 -33.51 22.09
C TYR A 16 -9.24 -33.03 21.68
N LYS A 17 -8.55 -33.80 20.82
CA LYS A 17 -7.38 -33.31 20.10
C LYS A 17 -7.88 -32.31 19.05
N PRO A 18 -7.56 -31.01 19.16
CA PRO A 18 -8.02 -30.06 18.16
C PRO A 18 -7.38 -30.45 16.82
N LEU A 19 -8.19 -30.53 15.77
CA LEU A 19 -7.70 -30.60 14.41
C LEU A 19 -6.88 -29.32 14.20
N ALA A 20 -5.55 -29.46 14.17
CA ALA A 20 -4.70 -28.35 13.76
C ALA A 20 -5.16 -28.00 12.35
N LEU A 21 -5.67 -26.77 12.18
CA LEU A 21 -5.96 -26.22 10.87
C LEU A 21 -4.61 -25.98 10.20
N GLU A 22 -4.03 -27.06 9.66
CA GLU A 22 -2.86 -27.00 8.79
C GLU A 22 -3.22 -26.05 7.67
N LYS A 23 -2.64 -24.84 7.69
CA LYS A 23 -2.82 -23.87 6.61
C LYS A 23 -2.37 -24.60 5.34
N PRO A 24 -3.21 -24.74 4.30
CA PRO A 24 -2.84 -25.49 3.11
C PRO A 24 -1.65 -24.79 2.45
N GLN A 25 -0.44 -25.23 2.78
CA GLN A 25 0.81 -24.65 2.25
C GLN A 25 0.80 -24.76 0.74
N ALA A 26 0.32 -25.89 0.21
CA ALA A 26 0.13 -26.10 -1.23
C ALA A 26 -0.70 -24.99 -1.91
N LEU A 27 -1.73 -24.47 -1.24
CA LEU A 27 -2.56 -23.40 -1.79
C LEU A 27 -1.81 -22.06 -1.75
N ASN A 28 -1.12 -21.75 -0.65
CA ASN A 28 -0.28 -20.56 -0.54
C ASN A 28 0.88 -20.58 -1.56
N ASP A 29 1.49 -21.74 -1.77
CA ASP A 29 2.58 -21.96 -2.71
C ASP A 29 2.09 -21.82 -4.15
N TYR A 30 0.88 -22.32 -4.45
CA TYR A 30 0.23 -22.12 -5.75
C TYR A 30 -0.02 -20.64 -6.05
N TYR A 31 -0.59 -19.88 -5.10
CA TYR A 31 -0.81 -18.44 -5.29
C TYR A 31 0.49 -17.65 -5.38
N ARG A 32 1.53 -18.04 -4.61
CA ARG A 32 2.89 -17.49 -4.72
C ARG A 32 3.44 -17.73 -6.13
N ALA A 33 3.32 -18.94 -6.66
CA ALA A 33 3.78 -19.25 -8.01
C ALA A 33 3.07 -18.37 -9.05
N LEU A 34 1.75 -18.18 -8.99
CA LEU A 34 1.05 -17.32 -9.96
C LEU A 34 1.43 -15.84 -9.88
N LEU A 35 1.65 -15.31 -8.67
CA LEU A 35 1.98 -13.90 -8.47
C LEU A 35 3.44 -13.58 -8.83
N PHE A 36 4.35 -14.54 -8.66
CA PHE A 36 5.79 -14.34 -8.84
C PHE A 36 6.38 -15.08 -10.04
N ALA A 37 5.62 -15.96 -10.73
CA ALA A 37 6.03 -16.52 -12.00
C ALA A 37 6.01 -15.44 -13.07
N LYS A 38 7.20 -14.97 -13.42
CA LYS A 38 7.43 -14.13 -14.58
C LYS A 38 6.99 -14.89 -15.84
N PRO A 39 6.10 -14.37 -16.69
CA PRO A 39 5.79 -15.00 -17.96
C PRO A 39 7.01 -14.85 -18.88
N ALA A 40 7.76 -15.94 -19.05
CA ALA A 40 8.64 -16.07 -20.21
C ALA A 40 7.74 -16.33 -21.43
N SER A 41 7.90 -15.49 -22.45
CA SER A 41 7.24 -15.63 -23.74
C SER A 41 7.38 -17.05 -24.30
N SER A 42 6.24 -17.69 -24.57
CA SER A 42 5.99 -18.69 -25.63
C SER A 42 7.19 -19.48 -26.20
N SER A 43 7.27 -20.78 -25.88
CA SER A 43 7.52 -21.81 -26.90
C SER A 43 6.89 -23.12 -26.49
N VAL A 44 6.02 -23.63 -27.37
CA VAL A 44 5.52 -24.99 -27.39
C VAL A 44 6.71 -25.96 -27.46
N ASN A 45 6.70 -27.02 -26.64
CA ASN A 45 6.95 -28.41 -27.05
C ASN A 45 6.82 -29.35 -25.86
N ASN A 46 6.06 -30.42 -26.09
CA ASN A 46 5.69 -31.47 -25.16
C ASN A 46 6.77 -32.55 -25.18
N THR A 47 7.49 -32.81 -24.07
CA THR A 47 8.12 -34.11 -23.80
C THR A 47 8.21 -34.39 -22.30
N VAL A 48 7.76 -35.60 -21.97
CA VAL A 48 7.71 -36.22 -20.65
C VAL A 48 9.11 -36.70 -20.27
N ALA A 49 9.62 -36.38 -19.08
CA ALA A 49 10.76 -37.09 -18.51
C ALA A 49 10.71 -37.05 -16.97
N VAL A 50 10.52 -38.25 -16.43
CA VAL A 50 10.70 -38.67 -15.04
C VAL A 50 12.17 -38.59 -14.66
N ALA A 51 12.51 -38.04 -13.49
CA ALA A 51 13.63 -38.52 -12.65
C ALA A 51 13.71 -37.74 -11.32
N GLU A 52 13.19 -38.40 -10.29
CA GLU A 52 13.72 -38.52 -8.93
C GLU A 52 15.19 -38.08 -8.70
N SER A 53 15.43 -37.30 -7.65
CA SER A 53 16.53 -37.55 -6.72
C SER A 53 16.41 -36.72 -5.44
N LEU A 54 16.59 -37.43 -4.34
CA LEU A 54 16.59 -36.98 -2.97
C LEU A 54 17.80 -36.09 -2.66
N ALA A 55 17.58 -35.19 -1.69
CA ALA A 55 18.47 -34.32 -0.94
C ALA A 55 20.01 -34.50 -1.06
N VAL A 56 20.74 -33.37 -1.04
CA VAL A 56 21.85 -33.11 -0.08
C VAL A 56 22.44 -31.68 -0.23
N ASN A 57 22.66 -31.06 0.94
CA ASN A 57 23.54 -29.94 1.33
C ASN A 57 23.11 -28.46 1.26
N PRO A 58 23.03 -27.78 2.43
CA PRO A 58 22.89 -26.33 2.54
C PRO A 58 24.27 -25.68 2.66
N ASN A 59 24.94 -25.42 1.54
CA ASN A 59 25.93 -24.35 1.50
C ASN A 59 26.18 -23.88 0.06
N VAL A 60 25.32 -22.98 -0.39
CA VAL A 60 25.65 -22.13 -1.53
C VAL A 60 25.52 -20.69 -1.03
N GLN A 61 26.66 -20.12 -0.67
CA GLN A 61 26.85 -18.68 -0.74
C GLN A 61 26.68 -18.28 -2.20
N LEU A 62 25.45 -17.98 -2.62
CA LEU A 62 25.19 -17.32 -3.89
C LEU A 62 24.79 -15.88 -3.58
N ALA A 63 25.76 -15.01 -3.76
CA ALA A 63 25.68 -13.61 -4.13
C ALA A 63 24.45 -12.83 -3.64
N LYS A 64 24.72 -11.87 -2.74
CA LYS A 64 23.89 -10.69 -2.50
C LYS A 64 23.77 -9.82 -3.77
N ALA A 65 23.01 -10.30 -4.75
CA ALA A 65 22.41 -9.55 -5.83
C ALA A 65 20.96 -10.02 -5.79
N ASP A 66 20.06 -9.32 -5.11
CA ASP A 66 19.29 -8.27 -5.77
C ASP A 66 18.73 -7.26 -4.76
N ARG A 67 19.57 -6.28 -4.36
CA ARG A 67 19.09 -4.99 -3.83
C ARG A 67 18.90 -3.98 -4.97
N ARG A 68 18.48 -4.43 -6.15
CA ARG A 68 18.32 -3.59 -7.36
C ARG A 68 16.86 -3.40 -7.78
N ALA A 69 15.92 -4.07 -7.13
CA ALA A 69 14.49 -3.83 -7.34
C ALA A 69 13.91 -2.72 -6.43
N SER A 70 14.65 -2.22 -5.45
CA SER A 70 14.16 -1.19 -4.51
C SER A 70 14.50 0.25 -4.90
N ASN A 71 15.04 0.49 -6.10
CA ASN A 71 15.46 1.84 -6.54
C ASN A 71 14.54 2.47 -7.59
N LEU A 72 13.74 1.70 -8.33
CA LEU A 72 12.82 2.27 -9.32
C LEU A 72 11.51 2.79 -8.66
N ASP A 73 11.09 2.16 -7.55
CA ASP A 73 9.91 2.59 -6.77
C ASP A 73 10.15 3.85 -5.93
N ARG A 74 11.41 4.30 -5.76
CA ARG A 74 11.74 5.49 -4.95
C ARG A 74 11.74 6.78 -5.75
N ILE A 75 11.83 6.70 -7.08
CA ILE A 75 11.95 7.88 -7.96
C ILE A 75 10.54 8.38 -8.38
N SER A 76 9.53 7.51 -8.34
CA SER A 76 8.13 7.83 -8.63
C SER A 76 7.37 8.50 -7.48
N ASP A 77 7.98 8.65 -6.30
CA ASP A 77 7.24 9.04 -5.08
C ASP A 77 7.09 10.56 -4.90
N ASP A 78 7.80 11.40 -5.67
CA ASP A 78 7.80 12.85 -5.45
C ASP A 78 6.55 13.56 -6.03
N HIS A 79 5.88 12.91 -6.99
CA HIS A 79 4.74 13.49 -7.69
C HIS A 79 3.41 12.91 -7.17
N LEU A 80 2.43 13.79 -6.94
CA LEU A 80 1.05 13.39 -6.62
C LEU A 80 0.37 12.80 -7.86
N PHE A 81 0.59 13.42 -9.01
CA PHE A 81 0.04 13.00 -10.29
C PHE A 81 0.95 13.49 -11.42
N SER A 82 1.15 12.65 -12.44
CA SER A 82 1.96 13.00 -13.61
C SER A 82 1.34 12.38 -14.86
N ASN A 83 1.05 13.24 -15.83
CA ASN A 83 0.56 12.87 -17.16
C ASN A 83 1.11 13.89 -18.18
N GLU A 84 0.81 13.72 -19.47
CA GLU A 84 1.41 14.52 -20.56
C GLU A 84 1.16 16.03 -20.41
N TRP A 85 -0.03 16.39 -19.91
CA TRP A 85 -0.52 17.77 -19.83
C TRP A 85 -0.50 18.36 -18.41
N LEU A 86 -0.42 17.54 -17.36
CA LEU A 86 -0.37 17.98 -15.97
C LEU A 86 0.63 17.16 -15.17
N THR A 87 1.54 17.86 -14.52
CA THR A 87 2.46 17.30 -13.53
C THR A 87 2.32 18.10 -12.24
N ILE A 88 2.13 17.42 -11.11
CA ILE A 88 2.00 18.04 -9.80
C ILE A 88 2.76 17.24 -8.74
N SER A 89 3.51 17.94 -7.90
CA SER A 89 4.28 17.39 -6.80
C SER A 89 3.38 16.96 -5.64
N ASN A 90 3.95 16.26 -4.67
CA ASN A 90 3.34 16.20 -3.34
C ASN A 90 3.38 17.56 -2.65
N ILE A 91 2.52 17.73 -1.64
CA ILE A 91 2.54 18.93 -0.81
C ILE A 91 3.77 18.93 0.11
N TYR A 92 4.43 20.09 0.23
CA TYR A 92 5.58 20.27 1.12
C TYR A 92 5.59 21.67 1.77
N PRO A 93 6.11 21.83 3.00
CA PRO A 93 6.57 20.77 3.89
C PRO A 93 5.40 19.95 4.45
N ASN A 94 5.69 18.70 4.80
CA ASN A 94 4.76 17.82 5.51
C ASN A 94 5.55 17.10 6.62
N PRO A 95 5.33 17.42 7.92
CA PRO A 95 4.25 18.23 8.47
C PRO A 95 4.32 19.73 8.10
N ALA A 96 3.16 20.35 7.91
CA ALA A 96 3.01 21.78 7.64
C ALA A 96 2.73 22.57 8.93
N SER A 97 3.31 23.76 9.08
CA SER A 97 3.01 24.69 10.18
C SER A 97 2.17 25.84 9.65
N ASP A 98 2.79 26.84 9.02
CA ASP A 98 2.07 28.05 8.57
C ASP A 98 1.55 27.96 7.14
N TYR A 99 2.29 27.28 6.28
CA TYR A 99 1.93 27.07 4.88
C TYR A 99 2.52 25.78 4.34
N ALA A 100 1.92 25.29 3.26
CA ALA A 100 2.46 24.22 2.45
C ALA A 100 2.18 24.49 0.96
N GLU A 101 3.01 23.95 0.09
CA GLU A 101 3.02 24.29 -1.33
C GLU A 101 3.02 23.04 -2.19
N PHE A 102 2.44 23.17 -3.39
CA PHE A 102 2.57 22.23 -4.49
C PHE A 102 3.34 22.90 -5.62
N ASP A 103 4.29 22.20 -6.20
CA ASP A 103 4.82 22.56 -7.51
C ASP A 103 3.99 21.86 -8.58
N TYR A 104 3.60 22.60 -9.61
CA TYR A 104 2.84 22.02 -10.71
C TYR A 104 3.18 22.69 -12.05
N SER A 105 2.85 21.98 -13.13
CA SER A 105 2.98 22.47 -14.49
C SER A 105 1.79 21.98 -15.29
N LEU A 106 1.04 22.91 -15.86
CA LEU A 106 -0.13 22.67 -16.67
C LEU A 106 0.14 23.14 -18.11
N LYS A 107 0.20 22.21 -19.05
CA LYS A 107 0.52 22.50 -20.46
C LYS A 107 -0.69 22.80 -21.32
N SER A 108 -1.84 22.20 -20.99
CA SER A 108 -3.12 22.45 -21.69
C SER A 108 -4.13 23.09 -20.76
N SER A 109 -4.90 24.03 -21.29
CA SER A 109 -5.93 24.78 -20.57
C SER A 109 -7.34 24.23 -20.77
N ASP A 110 -7.48 23.12 -21.52
CA ASP A 110 -8.79 22.59 -21.92
C ASP A 110 -9.50 21.81 -20.81
N ARG A 111 -8.82 21.54 -19.70
CA ARG A 111 -9.33 20.79 -18.55
C ARG A 111 -9.23 21.61 -17.29
N GLU A 112 -10.24 21.49 -16.44
CA GLU A 112 -10.27 22.18 -15.16
C GLU A 112 -9.63 21.30 -14.09
N ALA A 113 -8.50 21.73 -13.53
CA ALA A 113 -7.81 21.04 -12.45
C ALA A 113 -7.93 21.83 -11.13
N LYS A 114 -8.31 21.14 -10.06
CA LYS A 114 -8.55 21.71 -8.72
C LYS A 114 -7.89 20.88 -7.64
N ILE A 115 -7.34 21.55 -6.63
CA ILE A 115 -6.93 20.93 -5.37
C ILE A 115 -7.98 21.23 -4.31
N VAL A 116 -8.48 20.17 -3.67
CA VAL A 116 -9.45 20.27 -2.59
C VAL A 116 -8.85 19.72 -1.32
N ILE A 117 -8.85 20.50 -0.25
CA ILE A 117 -8.43 20.09 1.09
C ILE A 117 -9.66 19.68 1.89
N CYS A 118 -9.62 18.51 2.49
CA CYS A 118 -10.70 17.89 3.26
C CYS A 118 -10.24 17.56 4.68
N ASN A 119 -11.17 17.62 5.63
CA ASN A 119 -10.95 17.09 6.98
C ASN A 119 -10.99 15.54 6.99
N VAL A 120 -10.79 14.93 8.17
CA VAL A 120 -10.85 13.47 8.36
C VAL A 120 -12.21 12.84 8.07
N LEU A 121 -13.29 13.63 8.05
CA LEU A 121 -14.65 13.18 7.72
C LEU A 121 -14.94 13.34 6.22
N GLY A 122 -14.00 13.88 5.43
CA GLY A 122 -14.18 14.13 4.00
C GLY A 122 -14.80 15.48 3.65
N ASN A 123 -15.16 16.32 4.64
CA ASN A 123 -15.75 17.63 4.36
C ASN A 123 -14.70 18.57 3.76
N PRO A 124 -15.00 19.26 2.64
CA PRO A 124 -14.09 20.22 2.04
C PRO A 124 -13.94 21.46 2.94
N ILE A 125 -12.69 21.89 3.13
CA ILE A 125 -12.31 23.08 3.91
C ILE A 125 -11.96 24.22 2.97
N SER A 126 -11.22 23.92 1.91
CA SER A 126 -10.75 24.91 0.95
C SER A 126 -10.54 24.26 -0.42
N GLU A 127 -10.81 25.02 -1.48
CA GLU A 127 -10.66 24.61 -2.86
C GLU A 127 -9.82 25.63 -3.62
N TYR A 128 -8.91 25.14 -4.46
CA TYR A 128 -7.98 25.96 -5.23
C TYR A 128 -7.96 25.46 -6.67
N SER A 129 -8.33 26.33 -7.62
CA SER A 129 -8.17 26.06 -9.05
C SER A 129 -6.71 26.26 -9.47
N LEU A 130 -6.19 25.36 -10.32
CA LEU A 130 -4.85 25.46 -10.88
C LEU A 130 -4.88 26.31 -12.16
N ASP A 131 -4.04 27.34 -12.22
CA ASP A 131 -3.89 28.20 -13.39
C ASP A 131 -2.68 27.75 -14.22
N LYS A 132 -2.78 27.80 -15.55
CA LYS A 132 -1.68 27.46 -16.47
C LYS A 132 -0.48 28.40 -16.36
N ASN A 133 -0.69 29.62 -15.90
CA ASN A 133 0.35 30.64 -15.79
C ASN A 133 1.18 30.49 -14.52
N ASP A 134 0.65 29.78 -13.54
CA ASP A 134 1.29 29.54 -12.26
C ASP A 134 2.06 28.24 -12.26
N ARG A 135 3.05 28.17 -11.36
CA ARG A 135 3.87 26.96 -11.15
C ARG A 135 3.82 26.43 -9.72
N LYS A 136 3.23 27.23 -8.82
CA LYS A 136 3.17 26.95 -7.40
C LYS A 136 1.79 27.27 -6.88
N LEU A 137 1.24 26.37 -6.07
CA LEU A 137 0.02 26.62 -5.32
C LEU A 137 0.38 26.62 -3.85
N ARG A 138 0.14 27.75 -3.17
CA ARG A 138 0.38 27.90 -1.74
C ARG A 138 -0.92 27.74 -0.96
N ILE A 139 -0.89 26.87 0.03
CA ILE A 139 -1.98 26.59 0.96
C ILE A 139 -1.61 27.21 2.31
N ASN A 140 -2.46 28.09 2.83
CA ASN A 140 -2.30 28.61 4.19
C ASN A 140 -2.81 27.57 5.19
N THR A 141 -1.93 27.08 6.07
CA THR A 141 -2.26 26.12 7.14
C THR A 141 -2.26 26.74 8.52
N ARG A 142 -1.92 28.03 8.65
CA ARG A 142 -1.80 28.76 9.92
C ARG A 142 -3.10 28.73 10.74
N ASP A 143 -4.23 28.92 10.05
CA ASP A 143 -5.55 28.97 10.69
C ASP A 143 -6.19 27.57 10.81
N MET A 144 -5.53 26.52 10.31
CA MET A 144 -6.00 25.15 10.39
C MET A 144 -5.55 24.51 11.71
N PRO A 145 -6.44 23.85 12.48
CA PRO A 145 -6.04 23.12 13.68
C PRO A 145 -5.00 22.03 13.41
N THR A 146 -4.11 21.77 14.37
CA THR A 146 -3.17 20.64 14.35
C THR A 146 -3.95 19.33 14.23
N SER A 147 -3.94 18.72 13.06
CA SER A 147 -4.70 17.52 12.73
C SER A 147 -4.17 16.89 11.44
N VAL A 148 -4.74 15.74 11.10
CA VAL A 148 -4.57 15.11 9.80
C VAL A 148 -5.64 15.61 8.85
N TYR A 149 -5.22 15.97 7.64
CA TYR A 149 -6.08 16.38 6.53
C TYR A 149 -5.82 15.50 5.32
N PHE A 150 -6.72 15.55 4.36
CA PHE A 150 -6.55 14.94 3.05
C PHE A 150 -6.58 16.02 2.00
N TYR A 151 -5.75 15.89 0.98
CA TYR A 151 -5.85 16.71 -0.22
C TYR A 151 -6.07 15.81 -1.41
N ARG A 152 -6.94 16.25 -2.32
CA ARG A 152 -7.27 15.52 -3.53
C ARG A 152 -7.15 16.42 -4.74
N LEU A 153 -6.63 15.85 -5.82
CA LEU A 153 -6.64 16.45 -7.14
C LEU A 153 -7.92 16.04 -7.85
N ALA A 154 -8.72 17.01 -8.25
CA ALA A 154 -9.91 16.83 -9.07
C ALA A 154 -9.65 17.39 -10.47
N ILE A 155 -9.94 16.60 -11.51
CA ILE A 155 -9.84 16.98 -12.92
C ILE A 155 -11.23 16.81 -13.52
N ASP A 156 -11.78 17.88 -14.09
CA ASP A 156 -13.13 17.90 -14.68
C ASP A 156 -14.20 17.33 -13.73
N GLY A 157 -14.07 17.64 -12.44
CA GLY A 157 -14.97 17.17 -11.36
C GLY A 157 -14.65 15.77 -10.81
N ASN A 158 -13.76 15.01 -11.43
CA ASN A 158 -13.40 13.66 -11.00
C ASN A 158 -12.14 13.66 -10.13
N SER A 159 -12.20 13.05 -8.95
CA SER A 159 -11.02 12.92 -8.07
C SER A 159 -10.07 11.84 -8.63
N VAL A 160 -8.85 12.23 -9.00
CA VAL A 160 -7.86 11.34 -9.63
C VAL A 160 -6.74 10.89 -8.70
N ALA A 161 -6.43 11.68 -7.67
CA ALA A 161 -5.40 11.38 -6.69
C ALA A 161 -5.79 11.93 -5.32
N THR A 162 -5.38 11.25 -4.25
CA THR A 162 -5.62 11.70 -2.87
C THR A 162 -4.46 11.28 -2.00
N LYS A 163 -3.95 12.22 -1.18
CA LYS A 163 -2.88 11.98 -0.23
C LYS A 163 -3.16 12.69 1.11
N LYS A 164 -2.41 12.30 2.14
CA LYS A 164 -2.53 12.80 3.51
C LYS A 164 -1.61 14.02 3.72
N LEU A 165 -2.11 15.02 4.43
CA LEU A 165 -1.36 16.17 4.94
C LEU A 165 -1.41 16.16 6.47
N LEU A 166 -0.27 16.30 7.13
CA LEU A 166 -0.20 16.50 8.57
C LEU A 166 0.04 18.00 8.84
N VAL A 167 -0.86 18.65 9.55
CA VAL A 167 -0.66 20.03 10.03
C VAL A 167 -0.26 19.97 11.50
N ARG A 168 0.82 20.65 11.86
CA ARG A 168 1.33 20.75 13.22
C ARG A 168 2.00 22.11 13.45
N HIS A 169 1.43 22.87 14.37
CA HIS A 169 2.02 24.12 14.87
C HIS A 169 3.02 23.81 15.98
N GLN A 170 4.23 24.38 15.90
CA GLN A 170 5.19 24.34 17.00
C GLN A 170 4.77 25.39 18.03
N GLN A 171 4.37 24.93 19.22
CA GLN A 171 4.06 25.78 20.37
C GLN A 171 5.31 26.08 21.18
#